data_AF-A0A6A6EKF1-F1
#
_entry.id   AF-A0A6A6EKF1-F1
#
_cell.length_a   1.000
_cell.length_b   1.000
_cell.length_c   1.000
_cell.angle_alpha   90.00
_cell.angle_beta   90.00
_cell.angle_gamma   90.00
#
_symmetry.space_group_name_H-M   'P 1'
#
loop_
_entity.id
_entity.type
_entity.pdbx_description
1 polymer ?
#
loop_
_entity_poly.entity_id
_entity_poly.type
_entity_poly.pdbx_seq_one_letter_code
_entity_poly.pdbx_strand_id
1 'polypeptide(L)'
;MASVARSSLLPQCASCMRRVTRRGWDAWRPFQQQIRSKSKAAKEAEHNIVVKLLQDVPRFGRAGSYIPTPPALMRNRWFPFRIADYVPAAQLKQLKAEGVTMARDVEFGIQRTLAEVEEEEEEIVQSTHYVRPVEIDFLSPARSMELLTTFIPPTIDFARQPIEQNKVEGRPQLGASDAADILTAAATSTKSSSTGIYGSVSTADVAATIKAALAHNDEAARVLLSEHDIRFTEGHADGDSSRIKQLGTFNVEIKVPGAEEPITRTVRVRAKA
;
A
#
# COMPACT_ATOMS: atom_id res chain seq x y z
N MET A 1 -64.16 -21.59 -54.09
CA MET A 1 -64.08 -21.70 -52.62
C MET A 1 -62.97 -20.78 -52.13
N ALA A 2 -63.34 -19.62 -51.61
CA ALA A 2 -62.41 -18.59 -51.16
C ALA A 2 -61.78 -19.00 -49.83
N SER A 3 -60.45 -19.12 -49.79
CA SER A 3 -59.72 -19.33 -48.54
C SER A 3 -59.58 -17.99 -47.82
N VAL A 4 -60.18 -17.91 -46.64
CA VAL A 4 -60.14 -16.78 -45.72
C VAL A 4 -58.67 -16.45 -45.39
N ALA A 5 -58.18 -15.33 -45.93
CA ALA A 5 -56.92 -14.75 -45.51
C ALA A 5 -57.02 -14.45 -44.01
N ARG A 6 -56.24 -15.15 -43.19
CA ARG A 6 -56.25 -15.04 -41.73
C ARG A 6 -55.91 -13.61 -41.34
N SER A 7 -56.81 -12.94 -40.63
CA SER A 7 -56.66 -11.60 -40.03
C SER A 7 -55.57 -11.52 -38.94
N SER A 8 -54.85 -12.60 -38.68
CA SER A 8 -53.81 -12.71 -37.65
C SER A 8 -52.41 -12.23 -38.10
N LEU A 9 -52.26 -11.74 -39.34
CA LEU A 9 -50.98 -11.26 -39.88
C LEU A 9 -50.91 -9.72 -40.04
N LEU A 10 -51.98 -9.00 -39.71
CA LEU A 10 -51.98 -7.54 -39.67
C LEU A 10 -51.64 -7.08 -38.23
N PRO A 11 -50.69 -6.16 -38.03
CA PRO A 11 -50.31 -5.71 -36.70
C PRO A 11 -51.49 -4.97 -36.05
N GLN A 12 -52.13 -5.60 -35.06
CA GLN A 12 -53.33 -5.05 -34.41
C GLN A 12 -53.04 -3.92 -33.41
N CYS A 13 -51.77 -3.59 -33.18
CA CYS A 13 -51.37 -2.51 -32.29
C CYS A 13 -50.01 -1.91 -32.69
N ALA A 14 -49.74 -0.70 -32.18
CA ALA A 14 -48.49 0.01 -32.45
C ALA A 14 -47.23 -0.76 -32.01
N SER A 15 -47.33 -1.62 -30.98
CA SER A 15 -46.20 -2.46 -30.55
C SER A 15 -45.92 -3.61 -31.52
N CYS A 16 -46.95 -4.23 -32.12
CA CYS A 16 -46.80 -5.22 -33.19
C CYS A 16 -46.17 -4.60 -34.44
N MET A 17 -46.58 -3.39 -34.83
CA MET A 17 -45.99 -2.66 -35.96
C MET A 17 -44.51 -2.33 -35.71
N ARG A 18 -44.14 -1.91 -34.49
CA ARG A 18 -42.74 -1.70 -34.09
C ARG A 18 -41.92 -2.99 -34.11
N ARG A 19 -42.53 -4.14 -33.79
CA ARG A 19 -41.84 -5.45 -33.79
C ARG A 19 -41.60 -5.96 -35.21
N VAL A 20 -42.55 -5.78 -36.13
CA VAL A 20 -42.40 -6.14 -37.55
C VAL A 20 -41.37 -5.24 -38.26
N THR A 21 -41.44 -3.92 -38.03
CA THR A 21 -40.47 -2.97 -38.61
C THR A 21 -39.04 -3.18 -38.09
N ARG A 22 -38.86 -3.53 -36.81
CA ARG A 22 -37.53 -3.91 -36.29
C ARG A 22 -36.99 -5.19 -36.93
N ARG A 23 -37.81 -6.24 -37.08
CA ARG A 23 -37.39 -7.48 -37.75
C ARG A 23 -37.11 -7.29 -39.24
N GLY A 24 -37.84 -6.42 -39.93
CA GLY A 24 -37.60 -6.06 -41.32
C GLY A 24 -36.26 -5.34 -41.53
N TRP A 25 -35.82 -4.54 -40.55
CA TRP A 25 -34.50 -3.90 -40.55
C TRP A 25 -33.35 -4.88 -40.25
N ASP A 26 -33.58 -5.92 -39.45
CA ASP A 26 -32.57 -6.95 -39.18
C ASP A 26 -32.32 -7.88 -40.38
N ALA A 27 -33.33 -8.08 -41.24
CA ALA A 27 -33.21 -8.89 -42.46
C ALA A 27 -32.31 -8.26 -43.55
N TRP A 28 -32.03 -6.95 -43.45
CA TRP A 28 -31.19 -6.19 -44.39
C TRP A 28 -29.77 -5.94 -43.87
N ARG A 29 -29.31 -6.70 -42.87
CA ARG A 29 -27.90 -6.75 -42.47
C ARG A 29 -27.33 -8.16 -42.68
N PRO A 30 -26.60 -8.43 -43.77
CA PRO A 30 -25.85 -9.68 -43.92
C PRO A 30 -24.66 -9.81 -42.92
N PHE A 31 -24.47 -8.81 -42.05
CA PHE A 31 -23.35 -8.71 -41.09
C PHE A 31 -23.73 -8.90 -39.62
N GLN A 32 -24.97 -9.29 -39.30
CA GLN A 32 -25.31 -9.71 -37.94
C GLN A 32 -25.51 -11.23 -37.86
N GLN A 33 -24.49 -11.98 -38.25
CA GLN A 33 -24.28 -13.28 -37.65
C GLN A 33 -24.14 -13.07 -36.15
N GLN A 34 -24.96 -13.77 -35.35
CA GLN A 34 -24.72 -13.89 -33.92
C GLN A 34 -23.27 -14.33 -33.71
N ILE A 35 -22.48 -13.52 -33.02
CA ILE A 35 -21.13 -13.84 -32.56
C ILE A 35 -21.29 -14.90 -31.46
N ARG A 36 -21.64 -16.12 -31.86
CA ARG A 36 -21.62 -17.29 -30.99
C ARG A 36 -20.15 -17.56 -30.68
N SER A 37 -19.67 -16.93 -29.62
CA SER A 37 -18.45 -17.27 -28.87
C SER A 37 -17.26 -17.71 -29.73
N LYS A 38 -16.61 -16.77 -30.44
CA LYS A 38 -15.19 -16.98 -30.76
C LYS A 38 -14.47 -17.28 -29.44
N SER A 39 -13.84 -18.45 -29.35
CA SER A 39 -13.12 -18.88 -28.15
C SER A 39 -12.02 -17.87 -27.82
N LYS A 40 -11.63 -17.78 -26.54
CA LYS A 40 -10.55 -16.89 -26.10
C LYS A 40 -9.26 -17.15 -26.90
N ALA A 41 -8.96 -18.42 -27.17
CA ALA A 41 -7.80 -18.84 -27.97
C ALA A 41 -7.81 -18.26 -29.40
N ALA A 42 -8.97 -18.21 -30.07
CA ALA A 42 -9.07 -17.62 -31.41
C ALA A 42 -8.79 -16.10 -31.38
N LYS A 43 -9.26 -15.40 -30.34
CA LYS A 43 -8.99 -13.97 -30.17
C LYS A 43 -7.52 -13.69 -29.86
N GLU A 44 -6.87 -14.55 -29.08
CA GLU A 44 -5.45 -14.43 -28.77
C GLU A 44 -4.59 -14.67 -30.02
N ALA A 45 -4.94 -15.64 -30.86
CA ALA A 45 -4.24 -15.87 -32.13
C ALA A 45 -4.36 -14.67 -33.10
N GLU A 46 -5.53 -14.01 -33.14
CA GLU A 46 -5.74 -12.79 -33.94
C GLU A 46 -4.97 -11.58 -33.38
N HIS A 47 -4.79 -11.49 -32.06
CA HIS A 47 -4.12 -10.37 -31.39
C HIS A 47 -2.60 -10.49 -31.33
N ASN A 48 -2.06 -11.71 -31.40
CA ASN A 48 -0.63 -11.95 -31.26
C ASN A 48 0.16 -11.57 -32.53
N ILE A 49 1.34 -11.00 -32.33
CA ILE A 49 2.28 -10.61 -33.38
C ILE A 49 3.46 -11.58 -33.38
N VAL A 50 3.97 -11.95 -34.56
CA VAL A 50 5.17 -12.79 -34.68
C VAL A 50 6.41 -11.92 -34.53
N VAL A 51 7.31 -12.33 -33.63
CA VAL A 51 8.58 -11.65 -33.33
C VAL A 51 9.74 -12.64 -33.43
N LYS A 52 10.96 -12.14 -33.63
CA LYS A 52 12.18 -12.93 -33.65
C LYS A 52 12.92 -12.77 -32.34
N LEU A 53 13.21 -13.86 -31.63
CA LEU A 53 13.99 -13.80 -30.39
C LEU A 53 15.47 -13.51 -30.70
N LEU A 54 16.10 -12.68 -29.89
CA LEU A 54 17.55 -12.44 -29.89
C LEU A 54 18.26 -13.22 -28.77
N GLN A 55 17.54 -13.47 -27.68
CA GLN A 55 18.03 -14.18 -26.51
C GLN A 55 17.17 -15.42 -26.24
N ASP A 56 17.72 -16.39 -25.51
CA ASP A 56 16.96 -17.55 -25.04
C ASP A 56 15.95 -17.10 -23.99
N VAL A 57 14.66 -17.37 -24.24
CA VAL A 57 13.58 -16.97 -23.32
C VAL A 57 12.84 -18.22 -22.84
N PRO A 58 12.86 -18.53 -21.52
CA PRO A 58 12.22 -19.72 -20.99
C PRO A 58 10.72 -19.72 -21.27
N ARG A 59 10.18 -20.90 -21.57
CA ARG A 59 8.79 -21.17 -22.02
C ARG A 59 8.44 -20.55 -23.37
N PHE A 60 9.35 -19.88 -24.07
CA PHE A 60 9.06 -19.29 -25.38
C PHE A 60 9.87 -19.97 -26.46
N GLY A 61 11.19 -20.03 -26.31
CA GLY A 61 12.09 -20.69 -27.24
C GLY A 61 13.50 -20.12 -27.22
N ARG A 62 14.35 -20.68 -28.09
CA ARG A 62 15.75 -20.30 -28.27
C ARG A 62 15.91 -18.99 -29.03
N ALA A 63 17.06 -18.36 -28.89
CA ALA A 63 17.49 -17.24 -29.71
C ALA A 63 17.39 -17.59 -31.21
N GLY A 64 16.89 -16.66 -32.02
CA GLY A 64 16.67 -16.83 -33.46
C GLY A 64 15.32 -17.43 -33.86
N SER A 65 14.54 -17.95 -32.91
CA SER A 65 13.21 -18.52 -33.20
C SER A 65 12.14 -17.45 -33.45
N TYR A 66 11.12 -17.79 -34.24
CA TYR A 66 9.98 -16.93 -34.56
C TYR A 66 8.75 -17.36 -33.75
N ILE A 67 8.26 -16.47 -32.88
CA ILE A 67 7.21 -16.84 -31.92
C ILE A 67 6.09 -15.80 -31.89
N PRO A 68 4.81 -16.23 -31.78
CA PRO A 68 3.69 -15.33 -31.57
C PRO A 68 3.66 -14.81 -30.13
N THR A 69 3.62 -13.49 -29.96
CA THR A 69 3.57 -12.83 -28.66
C THR A 69 2.58 -11.67 -28.62
N PRO A 70 2.07 -11.31 -27.43
CA PRO A 70 1.17 -10.18 -27.32
C PRO A 70 1.92 -8.85 -27.54
N PRO A 71 1.38 -7.91 -28.34
CA PRO A 71 2.01 -6.64 -28.69
C PRO A 71 2.45 -5.79 -27.49
N ALA A 72 1.68 -5.82 -26.40
CA ALA A 72 2.00 -5.09 -25.18
C ALA A 72 3.34 -5.54 -24.57
N LEU A 73 3.58 -6.85 -24.58
CA LEU A 73 4.80 -7.46 -24.02
C LEU A 73 6.01 -7.12 -24.91
N MET A 74 5.82 -7.13 -26.23
CA MET A 74 6.85 -6.70 -27.17
C MET A 74 7.24 -5.23 -26.98
N ARG A 75 6.26 -4.33 -26.93
CA ARG A 75 6.47 -2.88 -26.82
C ARG A 75 7.07 -2.45 -25.48
N ASN A 76 6.57 -3.02 -24.38
CA ASN A 76 6.90 -2.52 -23.04
C ASN A 76 8.15 -3.18 -22.45
N ARG A 77 8.47 -4.42 -22.87
CA ARG A 77 9.56 -5.21 -22.26
C ARG A 77 10.55 -5.70 -23.29
N TRP A 78 10.13 -6.47 -24.29
CA TRP A 78 11.12 -7.18 -25.12
C TRP A 78 11.92 -6.29 -26.06
N PHE A 79 11.28 -5.32 -26.71
CA PHE A 79 11.97 -4.42 -27.63
C PHE A 79 12.95 -3.47 -26.89
N PRO A 80 12.56 -2.80 -25.78
CA PRO A 80 13.49 -1.94 -25.04
C PRO A 80 14.71 -2.68 -24.49
N PHE A 81 14.52 -3.92 -24.01
CA PHE A 81 15.60 -4.74 -23.45
C PHE A 81 16.34 -5.61 -24.47
N ARG A 82 16.11 -5.43 -25.78
CA ARG A 82 16.77 -6.20 -26.85
C ARG A 82 16.64 -7.73 -26.69
N ILE A 83 15.49 -8.17 -26.19
CA ILE A 83 15.16 -9.61 -26.04
C ILE A 83 14.67 -10.17 -27.38
N ALA A 84 13.93 -9.36 -28.15
CA ALA A 84 13.35 -9.74 -29.41
C ALA A 84 13.26 -8.54 -30.36
N ASP A 85 13.22 -8.82 -31.66
CA ASP A 85 13.03 -7.84 -32.73
C ASP A 85 11.71 -8.08 -33.48
N TYR A 86 11.13 -6.99 -33.99
CA TYR A 86 9.94 -7.04 -34.83
C TYR A 86 10.27 -7.68 -36.18
N VAL A 87 9.38 -8.55 -36.66
CA VAL A 87 9.48 -9.14 -38.00
C VAL A 87 8.66 -8.30 -38.98
N PRO A 88 9.26 -7.70 -40.02
CA PRO A 88 8.52 -6.96 -41.02
C PRO A 88 7.60 -7.88 -41.82
N ALA A 89 6.46 -7.35 -42.28
CA ALA A 89 5.44 -8.15 -42.95
C ALA A 89 5.93 -8.85 -44.24
N ALA A 90 6.93 -8.27 -44.93
CA ALA A 90 7.56 -8.90 -46.10
C ALA A 90 8.31 -10.19 -45.73
N GLN A 91 9.12 -10.14 -44.67
CA GLN A 91 9.83 -11.33 -44.16
C GLN A 91 8.85 -12.36 -43.63
N LEU A 92 7.78 -11.94 -42.95
CA LEU A 92 6.76 -12.86 -42.43
C LEU A 92 6.10 -13.67 -43.57
N LYS A 93 5.84 -13.05 -44.74
CA LYS A 93 5.33 -13.75 -45.92
C LYS A 93 6.34 -14.77 -46.47
N GLN A 94 7.62 -14.41 -46.51
CA GLN A 94 8.70 -15.31 -46.95
C GLN A 94 8.82 -16.52 -46.01
N LEU A 95 8.86 -16.29 -44.69
CA LEU A 95 8.94 -17.35 -43.69
C LEU A 95 7.73 -18.29 -43.72
N LYS A 96 6.54 -17.77 -44.05
CA LYS A 96 5.34 -18.60 -44.27
C LYS A 96 5.46 -19.45 -45.53
N ALA A 97 6.08 -18.92 -46.60
CA ALA A 97 6.33 -19.68 -47.82
C ALA A 97 7.40 -20.77 -47.62
N GLU A 98 8.41 -20.48 -46.80
CA GLU A 98 9.45 -21.43 -46.38
C GLU A 98 8.94 -22.50 -45.39
N GLY A 99 7.76 -22.30 -44.80
CA GLY A 99 7.16 -23.25 -43.86
C GLY A 99 7.84 -23.28 -42.48
N VAL A 100 8.49 -22.19 -42.08
CA VAL A 100 9.17 -22.10 -40.78
C VAL A 100 8.16 -22.19 -39.63
N THR A 101 8.48 -23.00 -38.61
CA THR A 101 7.62 -23.21 -37.44
C THR A 101 7.53 -21.94 -36.58
N MET A 102 6.34 -21.32 -36.56
CA MET A 102 6.05 -20.10 -35.79
C MET A 102 5.23 -20.42 -34.54
N ALA A 103 5.66 -21.40 -33.76
CA ALA A 103 4.98 -21.84 -32.54
C ALA A 103 5.83 -21.55 -31.31
N ARG A 104 5.16 -21.29 -30.19
CA ARG A 104 5.80 -21.13 -28.88
C ARG A 104 6.21 -22.50 -28.34
N ASP A 105 7.46 -22.65 -27.96
CA ASP A 105 7.94 -23.85 -27.27
C ASP A 105 7.69 -23.71 -25.76
N VAL A 106 6.67 -24.41 -25.27
CA VAL A 106 6.26 -24.35 -23.87
C VAL A 106 7.25 -25.09 -22.96
N GLU A 107 7.93 -26.11 -23.49
CA GLU A 107 8.82 -26.98 -22.72
C GLU A 107 10.23 -26.39 -22.57
N PHE A 108 10.60 -25.45 -23.45
CA PHE A 108 11.90 -24.81 -23.42
C PHE A 108 12.22 -24.16 -22.07
N GLY A 109 13.34 -24.53 -21.45
CA GLY A 109 13.80 -23.95 -20.19
C GLY A 109 12.95 -24.33 -18.96
N ILE A 110 11.98 -25.23 -19.11
CA ILE A 110 11.37 -25.89 -17.95
C ILE A 110 12.34 -26.99 -17.53
N GLN A 111 13.11 -26.76 -16.47
CA GLN A 111 13.69 -27.85 -15.70
C GLN A 111 12.51 -28.62 -15.12
N ARG A 112 12.08 -29.69 -15.79
CA ARG A 112 11.16 -30.64 -15.17
C ARG A 112 11.92 -31.12 -13.94
N THR A 113 11.45 -30.75 -12.75
CA THR A 113 11.84 -31.41 -11.52
C THR A 113 11.37 -32.85 -11.68
N LEU A 114 12.24 -33.69 -12.23
CA LEU A 114 12.04 -35.13 -12.27
C LEU A 114 11.96 -35.53 -10.81
N ALA A 115 10.74 -35.69 -10.32
CA ALA A 115 10.50 -36.46 -9.12
C ALA A 115 10.99 -37.88 -9.44
N GLU A 116 12.10 -38.23 -8.81
CA GLU A 116 12.50 -39.59 -8.46
C GLU A 116 12.76 -40.52 -9.66
N VAL A 117 13.95 -40.38 -10.25
CA VAL A 117 14.77 -41.55 -10.57
C VAL A 117 16.10 -41.32 -9.86
N GLU A 118 16.30 -42.08 -8.78
CA GLU A 118 17.60 -42.36 -8.23
C GLU A 118 18.45 -42.94 -9.36
N GLU A 119 19.41 -42.19 -9.88
CA GLU A 119 20.64 -42.71 -10.51
C GLU A 119 21.49 -41.50 -10.94
N GLU A 120 22.50 -41.25 -10.11
CA GLU A 120 23.86 -40.81 -10.42
C GLU A 120 24.08 -39.69 -11.48
N GLU A 121 24.77 -38.64 -11.01
CA GLU A 121 25.66 -37.71 -11.73
C GLU A 121 25.23 -36.23 -11.87
N GLU A 122 26.08 -35.40 -11.25
CA GLU A 122 26.36 -33.98 -11.46
C GLU A 122 25.44 -32.94 -10.81
N GLU A 123 25.76 -32.67 -9.54
CA GLU A 123 25.39 -31.46 -8.79
C GLU A 123 25.85 -30.18 -9.51
N ILE A 124 25.00 -29.64 -10.39
CA ILE A 124 25.03 -28.21 -10.66
C ILE A 124 24.35 -27.54 -9.47
N VAL A 125 25.16 -27.24 -8.45
CA VAL A 125 24.76 -26.48 -7.26
C VAL A 125 24.32 -25.09 -7.73
N GLN A 126 23.01 -24.94 -7.99
CA GLN A 126 22.40 -23.62 -8.10
C GLN A 126 22.60 -22.98 -6.73
N SER A 127 23.49 -22.00 -6.66
CA SER A 127 23.78 -21.25 -5.44
C SER A 127 22.51 -20.54 -4.99
N THR A 128 21.71 -21.22 -4.17
CA THR A 128 20.75 -20.54 -3.32
C THR A 128 21.56 -19.52 -2.54
N HIS A 129 21.18 -18.25 -2.61
CA HIS A 129 21.84 -17.21 -1.83
C HIS A 129 21.69 -17.59 -0.36
N TYR A 130 22.74 -18.17 0.22
CA TYR A 130 22.83 -18.43 1.64
C TYR A 130 22.91 -17.07 2.33
N VAL A 131 21.76 -16.58 2.78
CA VAL A 131 21.70 -15.42 3.65
C VAL A 131 22.20 -15.91 5.00
N ARG A 132 23.42 -15.47 5.37
CA ARG A 132 23.94 -15.72 6.71
C ARG A 132 22.91 -15.20 7.72
N PRO A 133 22.49 -15.99 8.72
CA PRO A 133 21.64 -15.47 9.78
C PRO A 133 22.37 -14.28 10.40
N VAL A 134 21.72 -13.11 10.41
CA VAL A 134 22.27 -11.93 11.07
C VAL A 134 22.17 -12.19 12.56
N GLU A 135 23.31 -12.41 13.20
CA GLU A 135 23.42 -12.44 14.66
C GLU A 135 23.15 -11.01 15.15
N ILE A 136 21.92 -10.77 15.65
CA ILE A 136 21.58 -9.51 16.28
C ILE A 136 21.96 -9.65 17.76
N ASP A 137 23.05 -9.01 18.16
CA ASP A 137 23.44 -8.93 19.57
C ASP A 137 22.38 -8.16 20.36
N PHE A 138 21.61 -8.88 21.17
CA PHE A 138 20.63 -8.27 22.07
C PHE A 138 21.34 -7.72 23.32
N LEU A 139 21.10 -6.46 23.65
CA LEU A 139 21.53 -5.87 24.92
C LEU A 139 20.73 -6.48 26.08
N SER A 140 21.42 -6.72 27.21
CA SER A 140 20.73 -7.09 28.44
C SER A 140 19.82 -5.94 28.91
N PRO A 141 18.65 -6.23 29.51
CA PRO A 141 17.75 -5.19 30.01
C PRO A 141 18.38 -4.28 31.06
N ALA A 142 19.29 -4.81 31.89
CA ALA A 142 20.03 -3.98 32.85
C ALA A 142 20.93 -2.97 32.14
N ARG A 143 21.64 -3.40 31.09
CA ARG A 143 22.55 -2.53 30.32
C ARG A 143 21.79 -1.45 29.54
N SER A 144 20.64 -1.78 28.96
CA SER A 144 19.83 -0.78 28.27
C SER A 144 19.34 0.31 29.23
N MET A 145 18.98 -0.04 30.47
CA MET A 145 18.59 0.94 31.48
C MET A 145 19.74 1.87 31.89
N GLU A 146 20.97 1.36 32.05
CA GLU A 146 22.16 2.19 32.27
C GLU A 146 22.41 3.19 31.13
N LEU A 147 22.20 2.75 29.88
CA LEU A 147 22.35 3.61 28.71
C LEU A 147 21.25 4.69 28.69
N LEU A 148 20.02 4.33 29.03
CA LEU A 148 18.91 5.29 29.15
C LEU A 148 19.12 6.30 30.28
N THR A 149 19.70 5.90 31.42
CA THR A 149 20.00 6.85 32.50
C THR A 149 21.09 7.84 32.11
N THR A 150 22.12 7.36 31.39
CA THR A 150 23.30 8.13 31.01
C THR A 150 23.04 9.11 29.86
N PHE A 151 22.35 8.67 28.80
CA PHE A 151 22.23 9.44 27.55
C PHE A 151 20.96 10.27 27.45
N ILE A 152 19.90 9.93 28.19
CA ILE A 152 18.67 10.74 28.19
C ILE A 152 18.82 11.88 29.20
N PRO A 153 18.62 13.16 28.80
CA PRO A 153 18.61 14.26 29.74
C PRO A 153 17.43 14.15 30.72
N PRO A 154 17.55 14.67 31.95
CA PRO A 154 16.46 14.64 32.94
C PRO A 154 15.20 15.39 32.47
N THR A 155 15.37 16.40 31.61
CA THR A 155 14.29 17.19 31.01
C THR A 155 14.32 17.12 29.49
N ILE A 156 13.23 16.67 28.87
CA ILE A 156 13.06 16.60 27.41
C ILE A 156 12.19 17.79 26.95
N ASP A 157 12.72 18.66 26.12
CA ASP A 157 12.05 19.88 25.69
C ASP A 157 11.35 19.71 24.33
N PHE A 158 10.08 20.11 24.24
CA PHE A 158 9.33 20.22 22.98
C PHE A 158 8.88 21.66 22.76
N ALA A 159 9.11 22.20 21.56
CA ALA A 159 8.60 23.52 21.18
C ALA A 159 7.37 23.36 20.26
N ARG A 160 6.22 23.89 20.68
CA ARG A 160 4.97 23.83 19.89
C ARG A 160 4.25 25.18 19.89
N GLN A 161 3.40 25.40 18.88
CA GLN A 161 2.61 26.64 18.79
C GLN A 161 1.44 26.61 19.78
N PRO A 162 1.32 27.61 20.68
CA PRO A 162 0.15 27.72 21.54
C PRO A 162 -1.10 28.03 20.71
N ILE A 163 -2.23 27.46 21.12
CA ILE A 163 -3.55 27.91 20.70
C ILE A 163 -3.85 29.16 21.51
N GLU A 164 -3.88 30.31 20.85
CA GLU A 164 -4.49 31.51 21.39
C GLU A 164 -5.99 31.23 21.55
N GLN A 165 -6.36 30.70 22.72
CA GLN A 165 -7.74 30.78 23.14
C GLN A 165 -8.00 32.26 23.33
N ASN A 166 -8.59 32.90 22.32
CA ASN A 166 -9.31 34.14 22.52
C ASN A 166 -10.23 33.85 23.68
N LYS A 167 -9.84 34.31 24.88
CA LYS A 167 -10.70 34.33 26.04
C LYS A 167 -11.92 35.03 25.51
N VAL A 168 -13.00 34.28 25.27
CA VAL A 168 -14.29 34.89 24.98
C VAL A 168 -14.56 35.60 26.28
N GLU A 169 -14.16 36.88 26.35
CA GLU A 169 -14.68 37.81 27.31
C GLU A 169 -16.16 37.63 27.17
N GLY A 170 -16.76 36.95 28.15
CA GLY A 170 -18.18 36.67 28.12
C GLY A 170 -18.82 38.02 27.88
N ARG A 171 -19.42 38.21 26.69
CA ARG A 171 -20.34 39.33 26.53
C ARG A 171 -21.27 39.19 27.72
N PRO A 172 -21.37 40.20 28.60
CA PRO A 172 -22.22 40.08 29.78
C PRO A 172 -23.60 39.70 29.23
N GLN A 173 -24.03 38.47 29.52
CA GLN A 173 -25.38 38.07 29.19
C GLN A 173 -26.24 38.91 30.14
N LEU A 174 -26.71 40.07 29.65
CA LEU A 174 -27.70 40.89 30.32
C LEU A 174 -28.93 39.99 30.57
N GLY A 175 -29.02 39.35 31.73
CA GLY A 175 -30.15 38.48 32.04
C GLY A 175 -30.06 37.60 33.27
N ALA A 176 -28.89 37.31 33.82
CA ALA A 176 -28.76 36.54 35.07
C ALA A 176 -28.29 37.44 36.20
N SER A 177 -28.91 37.31 37.38
CA SER A 177 -28.61 38.08 38.57
C SER A 177 -27.12 38.00 38.94
N ASP A 178 -26.55 39.11 39.44
CA ASP A 178 -25.13 39.27 39.80
C ASP A 178 -24.60 38.12 40.71
N ALA A 179 -25.45 37.58 41.58
CA ALA A 179 -25.12 36.44 42.44
C ALA A 179 -24.93 35.10 41.69
N ALA A 180 -25.64 34.88 40.58
CA ALA A 180 -25.53 33.67 39.77
C ALA A 180 -24.27 33.70 38.89
N ASP A 181 -23.85 34.88 38.45
CA ASP A 181 -22.61 35.07 37.70
C ASP A 181 -21.38 34.87 38.60
N ILE A 182 -21.41 35.32 39.85
CA ILE A 182 -20.32 35.08 40.81
C ILE A 182 -20.15 33.57 41.10
N LEU A 183 -21.24 32.83 41.25
CA LEU A 183 -21.19 31.38 41.46
C LEU A 183 -20.71 30.63 40.21
N THR A 184 -21.10 31.11 39.02
CA THR A 184 -20.66 30.53 37.74
C THR A 184 -19.19 30.84 37.45
N ALA A 185 -18.72 32.04 37.78
CA ALA A 185 -17.32 32.45 37.71
C ALA A 185 -16.45 31.63 38.68
N ALA A 186 -16.91 31.42 39.92
CA ALA A 186 -16.22 30.59 40.90
C ALA A 186 -16.21 29.09 40.48
N ALA A 187 -17.27 28.59 39.85
CA ALA A 187 -17.34 27.23 39.33
C ALA A 187 -16.48 27.00 38.07
N THR A 188 -16.18 28.06 37.29
CA THR A 188 -15.37 27.97 36.07
C THR A 188 -13.89 28.29 36.30
N SER A 189 -13.54 29.01 37.37
CA SER A 189 -12.14 29.33 37.71
C SER A 189 -11.29 28.16 38.21
N THR A 190 -11.90 27.00 38.48
CA THR A 190 -11.19 25.78 38.92
C THR A 190 -10.68 24.92 37.77
N LYS A 191 -11.00 25.22 36.51
CA LYS A 191 -10.33 24.62 35.35
C LYS A 191 -9.05 25.40 35.09
N SER A 192 -7.92 24.80 35.46
CA SER A 192 -6.58 25.33 35.19
C SER A 192 -6.47 25.79 33.74
N SER A 193 -6.08 27.05 33.56
CA SER A 193 -5.87 27.73 32.28
C SER A 193 -4.63 27.18 31.55
N SER A 194 -4.67 25.89 31.25
CA SER A 194 -3.68 25.20 30.45
C SER A 194 -3.81 25.71 29.02
N THR A 195 -2.79 26.44 28.57
CA THR A 195 -2.75 26.93 27.19
C THR A 195 -2.66 25.72 26.26
N GLY A 196 -3.68 25.53 25.44
CA GLY A 196 -3.73 24.45 24.46
C GLY A 196 -2.61 24.59 23.43
N ILE A 197 -2.26 23.49 22.78
CA ILE A 197 -1.21 23.43 21.76
C ILE A 197 -1.84 23.02 20.43
N TYR A 198 -1.34 23.59 19.33
CA TYR A 198 -1.63 23.07 18.00
C TYR A 198 -0.94 21.72 17.79
N GLY A 199 -1.75 20.67 17.68
CA GLY A 199 -1.31 19.28 17.58
C GLY A 199 -1.26 18.59 18.95
N SER A 200 -0.46 17.54 19.05
CA SER A 200 -0.24 16.81 20.30
C SER A 200 1.20 16.33 20.38
N VAL A 201 1.77 16.30 21.59
CA VAL A 201 3.01 15.55 21.86
C VAL A 201 2.59 14.16 22.31
N SER A 202 2.86 13.15 21.49
CA SER A 202 2.50 11.76 21.75
C SER A 202 3.66 10.98 22.38
N THR A 203 3.38 9.79 22.92
CA THR A 203 4.44 8.83 23.32
C THR A 203 5.38 8.47 22.17
N ALA A 204 4.90 8.50 20.92
CA ALA A 204 5.70 8.30 19.72
C ALA A 204 6.73 9.43 19.50
N ASP A 205 6.31 10.68 19.70
CA ASP A 205 7.23 11.83 19.64
C ASP A 205 8.31 11.73 20.72
N VAL A 206 7.93 11.32 21.93
CA VAL A 206 8.88 11.09 23.03
C VAL A 206 9.85 9.96 22.68
N ALA A 207 9.37 8.81 22.19
CA ALA A 207 10.22 7.72 21.73
C ALA A 207 11.21 8.16 20.64
N ALA A 208 10.75 8.96 19.67
CA ALA A 208 11.59 9.47 18.59
C ALA A 208 12.70 10.41 19.11
N THR A 209 12.38 11.32 20.03
CA THR A 209 13.39 12.20 20.65
C THR A 209 14.41 11.42 21.47
N ILE A 210 13.98 10.40 22.20
CA ILE A 210 14.88 9.53 22.96
C ILE A 210 15.80 8.76 22.00
N LYS A 211 15.25 8.15 20.94
CA LYS A 211 16.06 7.46 19.91
C LYS A 211 17.07 8.38 19.26
N ALA A 212 16.70 9.63 18.98
CA ALA A 212 17.63 10.63 18.45
C ALA A 212 18.76 10.94 19.43
N ALA A 213 18.49 11.03 20.74
CA ALA A 213 19.52 11.22 21.77
C ALA A 213 20.46 10.00 21.89
N LEU A 214 19.94 8.78 21.73
CA LEU A 214 20.72 7.54 21.79
C LEU A 214 21.53 7.26 20.51
N ALA A 215 21.16 7.86 19.38
CA ALA A 215 21.81 7.64 18.08
C ALA A 215 23.30 8.07 18.03
N HIS A 216 23.75 8.86 19.00
CA HIS A 216 25.15 9.29 19.07
C HIS A 216 26.11 8.20 19.58
N ASN A 217 25.61 7.10 20.13
CA ASN A 217 26.42 5.99 20.63
C ASN A 217 25.94 4.66 20.01
N ASP A 218 26.88 3.90 19.46
CA ASP A 218 26.63 2.62 18.78
C ASP A 218 26.02 1.55 19.69
N GLU A 219 26.34 1.54 21.00
CA GLU A 219 25.69 0.66 21.98
C GLU A 219 24.27 1.13 22.30
N ALA A 220 24.09 2.43 22.52
CA ALA A 220 22.80 3.00 22.89
C ALA A 220 21.77 2.96 21.75
N ALA A 221 22.23 3.07 20.50
CA ALA A 221 21.40 2.97 19.31
C ALA A 221 20.74 1.59 19.13
N ARG A 222 21.29 0.54 19.76
CA ARG A 222 20.73 -0.82 19.72
C ARG A 222 19.56 -1.02 20.70
N VAL A 223 19.27 -0.05 21.58
CA VAL A 223 18.16 -0.15 22.54
C VAL A 223 16.82 -0.06 21.79
N LEU A 224 16.01 -1.11 21.93
CA LEU A 224 14.68 -1.18 21.34
C LEU A 224 13.65 -0.50 22.26
N LEU A 225 13.21 0.68 21.88
CA LEU A 225 12.12 1.41 22.55
C LEU A 225 10.87 1.48 21.66
N SER A 226 9.74 1.05 22.20
CA SER A 226 8.42 1.13 21.55
C SER A 226 7.53 2.17 22.23
N GLU A 227 6.44 2.57 21.56
CA GLU A 227 5.48 3.53 22.11
C GLU A 227 4.76 3.01 23.36
N HIS A 228 4.66 1.68 23.50
CA HIS A 228 4.02 1.00 24.63
C HIS A 228 4.86 1.02 25.92
N ASP A 229 6.16 1.26 25.78
CA ASP A 229 7.14 1.28 26.87
C ASP A 229 7.13 2.63 27.60
N ILE A 230 6.42 3.62 27.07
CA ILE A 230 6.38 5.00 27.56
C ILE A 230 4.98 5.32 28.04
N ARG A 231 4.85 5.85 29.26
CA ARG A 231 3.57 6.25 29.86
C ARG A 231 3.66 7.62 30.51
N PHE A 232 2.63 8.43 30.34
CA PHE A 232 2.51 9.69 31.05
C PHE A 232 1.82 9.46 32.40
N THR A 233 2.47 9.85 33.50
CA THR A 233 1.92 9.68 34.86
C THR A 233 1.19 10.91 35.36
N GLU A 234 1.68 12.11 35.03
CA GLU A 234 1.17 13.37 35.59
C GLU A 234 0.83 14.40 34.51
N GLY A 235 -0.16 15.26 34.82
CA GLY A 235 -0.50 16.47 34.04
C GLY A 235 -1.58 16.32 32.97
N HIS A 236 -2.25 15.17 32.85
CA HIS A 236 -3.32 15.00 31.85
C HIS A 236 -4.67 15.55 32.33
N ALA A 237 -5.16 16.63 31.70
CA ALA A 237 -6.50 17.16 31.95
C ALA A 237 -7.62 16.32 31.30
N ASP A 238 -7.30 15.54 30.26
CA ASP A 238 -8.29 14.92 29.35
C ASP A 238 -8.35 13.38 29.41
N GLY A 239 -7.70 12.72 30.38
CA GLY A 239 -7.78 11.26 30.55
C GLY A 239 -7.02 10.40 29.51
N ASP A 240 -6.52 11.00 28.42
CA ASP A 240 -5.73 10.33 27.39
C ASP A 240 -4.25 10.16 27.79
N SER A 241 -3.87 9.07 28.46
CA SER A 241 -2.48 8.81 28.92
C SER A 241 -1.40 8.64 27.84
N SER A 242 -1.73 8.90 26.57
CA SER A 242 -0.85 8.74 25.41
C SER A 242 -0.46 10.08 24.74
N ARG A 243 -1.18 11.18 25.01
CA ARG A 243 -1.03 12.43 24.25
C ARG A 243 -1.25 13.67 25.09
N ILE A 244 -0.26 14.57 25.05
CA ILE A 244 -0.30 15.89 25.67
C ILE A 244 -0.77 16.94 24.64
N LYS A 245 -1.78 17.73 25.00
CA LYS A 245 -2.33 18.84 24.19
C LYS A 245 -2.11 20.22 24.82
N GLN A 246 -1.37 20.31 25.91
CA GLN A 246 -1.27 21.51 26.74
C GLN A 246 0.20 21.86 26.99
N LEU A 247 0.48 23.16 27.11
CA LEU A 247 1.79 23.64 27.56
C LEU A 247 1.97 23.34 29.05
N GLY A 248 3.20 22.97 29.43
CA GLY A 248 3.50 22.62 30.82
C GLY A 248 4.65 21.65 30.96
N THR A 249 4.82 21.15 32.18
CA THR A 249 5.77 20.09 32.54
C THR A 249 5.00 18.85 32.93
N PHE A 250 5.35 17.73 32.30
CA PHE A 250 4.68 16.44 32.43
C PHE A 250 5.71 15.38 32.81
N ASN A 251 5.36 14.47 33.70
CA ASN A 251 6.24 13.37 34.07
C ASN A 251 5.93 12.13 33.22
N VAL A 252 7.00 11.48 32.77
CA VAL A 252 6.98 10.33 31.88
C VAL A 252 7.74 9.19 32.52
N GLU A 253 7.10 8.03 32.57
CA GLU A 253 7.72 6.76 32.92
C GLU A 253 8.13 6.02 31.65
N ILE A 254 9.38 5.55 31.63
CA ILE A 254 9.97 4.75 30.55
C ILE A 254 10.34 3.39 31.13
N LYS A 255 9.76 2.31 30.58
CA LYS A 255 9.98 0.94 31.02
C LYS A 255 10.41 0.04 29.86
N VAL A 256 11.64 -0.45 29.90
CA VAL A 256 12.13 -1.44 28.93
C VAL A 256 11.58 -2.83 29.27
N PRO A 257 11.20 -3.66 28.28
CA PRO A 257 10.79 -5.03 28.53
C PRO A 257 11.90 -5.82 29.23
N GLY A 258 11.59 -6.38 30.40
CA GLY A 258 12.55 -7.15 31.23
C GLY A 258 13.28 -6.34 32.29
N ALA A 259 13.05 -5.03 32.40
CA ALA A 259 13.55 -4.22 33.53
C ALA A 259 12.50 -4.15 34.66
N GLU A 260 12.96 -4.22 35.91
CA GLU A 260 12.11 -4.19 37.10
C GLU A 260 11.70 -2.76 37.47
N GLU A 261 12.61 -1.79 37.34
CA GLU A 261 12.39 -0.39 37.74
C GLU A 261 12.15 0.54 36.53
N PRO A 262 11.06 1.33 36.50
CA PRO A 262 10.84 2.33 35.46
C PRO A 262 11.68 3.60 35.71
N ILE A 263 12.17 4.24 34.64
CA ILE A 263 12.85 5.53 34.73
C ILE A 263 11.84 6.66 34.58
N THR A 264 11.84 7.61 35.50
CA THR A 264 11.04 8.84 35.42
C THR A 264 11.83 9.99 34.80
N ARG A 265 11.26 10.65 33.79
CA ARG A 265 11.81 11.85 33.14
C ARG A 265 10.74 12.92 33.00
N THR A 266 11.17 14.18 32.99
CA THR A 266 10.24 15.30 32.83
C THR A 266 10.22 15.76 31.38
N VAL A 267 9.04 15.78 30.76
CA VAL A 267 8.79 16.37 29.45
C VAL A 267 8.28 17.80 29.64
N ARG A 268 8.97 18.77 29.06
CA ARG A 268 8.62 20.19 29.13
C ARG A 268 8.19 20.69 27.75
N VAL A 269 6.94 21.11 27.65
CA VAL A 269 6.40 21.65 26.40
C VAL A 269 6.34 23.18 26.49
N ARG A 270 7.15 23.83 25.66
CA ARG A 270 7.33 25.29 25.59
C ARG A 270 6.64 25.85 24.36
N ALA A 271 6.22 27.11 24.46
CA ALA A 271 5.78 27.87 23.30
C ALA A 271 6.96 28.03 22.33
N LYS A 272 6.71 27.76 21.05
CA LYS A 272 7.66 28.03 19.98
C LYS A 272 7.73 29.56 19.79
N ALA A 273 8.93 30.11 19.96
CA ALA A 273 9.23 31.51 19.66
C ALA A 273 9.20 31.79 18.14
#